data_AF-A0A3A9G888-F1
#
_entry.id   AF-A0A3A9G888-F1
#
_cell.length_a   1.000
_cell.length_b   1.000
_cell.length_c   1.000
_cell.angle_alpha   90.00
_cell.angle_beta   90.00
_cell.angle_gamma   90.00
#
_symmetry.space_group_name_H-M   'P 1'
#
loop_
_entity.id
_entity.type
_entity.pdbx_description
1 polymer ?
#
loop_
_entity_poly.entity_id
_entity_poly.type
_entity_poly.pdbx_seq_one_letter_code
_entity_poly.pdbx_strand_id
1 'polypeptide(L)'
;MRIGNYQGIWKLFSGMNQRNHLASRQSNSYGRNTLQDLLTGHYKNSYGVEGMCVTGRSDYKKIIPVSDEMKQHVLQDVKTAYYKYNGMSGDNEAEWDAYYRKNNEYYKTLKKEDRLSACWTLNQLHLEISGKVTSAIKEKVPGWSAGKQIPAGVLDEIFSNGNLLQDSMNTISGKKNLNIKI
;
A
#
# COMPACT_ATOMS: atom_id res chain seq x y z
N MET A 1 -16.01 15.27 8.95
CA MET A 1 -14.84 14.46 8.56
C MET A 1 -14.52 13.48 9.67
N ARG A 2 -14.79 12.19 9.48
CA ARG A 2 -14.36 11.14 10.43
C ARG A 2 -13.11 10.48 9.85
N ILE A 3 -11.96 10.90 10.35
CA ILE A 3 -10.68 10.25 10.07
C ILE A 3 -10.68 8.93 10.86
N GLY A 4 -10.93 7.82 10.17
CA GLY A 4 -10.79 6.49 10.75
C GLY A 4 -9.37 6.29 11.25
N ASN A 5 -9.24 5.80 12.47
CA ASN A 5 -7.96 5.67 13.16
C ASN A 5 -7.20 4.42 12.64
N TYR A 6 -6.41 4.56 11.58
CA TYR A 6 -5.64 3.48 10.94
C TYR A 6 -4.25 3.25 11.59
N GLN A 7 -4.19 3.21 12.92
CA GLN A 7 -2.94 3.00 13.68
C GLN A 7 -2.22 1.68 13.34
N GLY A 8 -2.92 0.70 12.77
CA GLY A 8 -2.33 -0.59 12.36
C GLY A 8 -1.40 -0.51 11.14
N ILE A 9 -1.73 0.31 10.15
CA ILE A 9 -0.94 0.42 8.91
C ILE A 9 0.31 1.27 9.15
N TRP A 10 0.22 2.27 10.04
CA TRP A 10 1.42 2.99 10.47
C TRP A 10 2.38 2.11 11.27
N LYS A 11 1.90 1.12 12.06
CA LYS A 11 2.78 0.10 12.67
C LYS A 11 3.43 -0.84 11.65
N LEU A 12 2.77 -1.11 10.52
CA LEU A 12 3.35 -1.90 9.42
C LEU A 12 4.57 -1.22 8.78
N PHE A 13 4.59 0.12 8.71
CA PHE A 13 5.72 0.87 8.12
C PHE A 13 6.69 1.47 9.16
N SER A 14 6.23 1.76 10.39
CA SER A 14 7.09 2.24 11.49
C SER A 14 7.86 1.12 12.19
N GLY A 15 7.48 -0.15 11.96
CA GLY A 15 8.16 -1.33 12.49
C GLY A 15 9.47 -1.70 11.78
N MET A 16 9.90 -0.93 10.77
CA MET A 16 11.19 -1.13 10.09
C MET A 16 12.40 -0.54 10.82
N ASN A 17 12.24 -0.14 12.09
CA ASN A 17 13.36 0.19 12.96
C ASN A 17 13.31 -0.66 14.23
N GLN A 18 14.32 -1.53 14.38
CA GLN A 18 14.64 -2.37 15.55
C GLN A 18 13.82 -3.64 15.79
N ARG A 19 13.98 -4.66 14.93
CA ARG A 19 13.88 -6.06 15.39
C ARG A 19 14.95 -6.92 14.72
N ASN A 20 16.04 -7.16 15.44
CA ASN A 20 16.99 -8.24 15.15
C ASN A 20 16.29 -9.57 15.40
N HIS A 21 15.76 -10.20 14.35
CA HIS A 21 15.40 -11.60 14.38
C HIS A 21 16.42 -12.39 13.55
N LEU A 22 17.24 -13.14 14.29
CA LEU A 22 18.08 -14.21 13.79
C LEU A 22 17.17 -15.32 13.25
N ALA A 23 16.77 -15.21 11.99
CA ALA A 23 16.32 -16.33 11.19
C ALA A 23 17.28 -16.44 10.00
N SER A 24 17.78 -17.65 9.75
CA SER A 24 18.83 -18.00 8.79
C SER A 24 18.55 -17.46 7.39
N ARG A 25 19.01 -16.24 7.11
CA ARG A 25 18.93 -15.59 5.80
C ARG A 25 20.05 -16.12 4.91
N GLN A 26 19.67 -16.82 3.84
CA GLN A 26 20.47 -16.87 2.62
C GLN A 26 20.93 -15.45 2.29
N SER A 27 22.25 -15.24 2.27
CA SER A 27 22.89 -13.94 2.17
C SER A 27 22.80 -13.40 0.75
N ASN A 28 21.66 -12.82 0.40
CA ASN A 28 21.56 -11.97 -0.77
C ASN A 28 21.84 -10.51 -0.33
N SER A 29 23.02 -10.02 -0.69
CA SER A 29 23.65 -8.74 -0.31
C SER A 29 22.90 -7.47 -0.72
N TYR A 30 21.69 -7.57 -1.29
CA TYR A 30 21.04 -6.45 -1.98
C TYR A 30 20.71 -5.25 -1.07
N GLY A 31 20.39 -5.46 0.21
CA GLY A 31 19.91 -4.41 1.12
C GLY A 31 20.94 -3.85 2.12
N ARG A 32 22.20 -4.27 2.09
CA ARG A 32 23.22 -3.79 3.05
C ARG A 32 23.80 -2.44 2.60
N ASN A 33 23.79 -1.48 3.52
CA ASN A 33 24.48 -0.20 3.34
C ASN A 33 25.97 -0.40 3.65
N THR A 34 26.83 0.02 2.72
CA THR A 34 28.28 0.10 2.89
C THR A 34 28.66 1.33 3.70
N LEU A 35 29.90 1.41 4.20
CA LEU A 35 30.38 2.63 4.87
C LEU A 35 30.25 3.86 3.96
N GLN A 36 30.51 3.70 2.66
CA GLN A 36 30.36 4.76 1.68
C GLN A 36 28.90 5.23 1.55
N ASP A 37 27.94 4.31 1.53
CA ASP A 37 26.50 4.63 1.47
C ASP A 37 26.08 5.48 2.68
N LEU A 38 26.60 5.13 3.87
CA LEU A 38 26.33 5.85 5.12
C LEU A 38 26.94 7.25 5.13
N LEU A 39 28.17 7.40 4.63
CA LEU A 39 28.90 8.68 4.59
C LEU A 39 28.36 9.64 3.53
N THR A 40 27.86 9.11 2.41
CA THR A 40 27.34 9.91 1.29
C THR A 40 25.84 10.18 1.37
N GLY A 41 25.13 9.52 2.31
CA GLY A 41 23.67 9.62 2.42
C GLY A 41 22.91 8.81 1.36
N HIS A 42 23.58 7.91 0.64
CA HIS A 42 23.00 7.00 -0.34
C HIS A 42 22.37 5.75 0.31
N TYR A 43 21.53 5.97 1.31
CA TYR A 43 20.88 4.89 2.04
C TYR A 43 19.97 4.05 1.14
N LYS A 44 20.20 2.74 1.14
CA LYS A 44 19.35 1.69 0.56
C LYS A 44 18.42 1.11 1.62
N ASN A 45 17.21 0.75 1.21
CA ASN A 45 16.29 -0.04 2.04
C ASN A 45 16.66 -1.54 2.00
N SER A 46 15.89 -2.37 2.71
CA SER A 46 16.07 -3.83 2.78
C SER A 46 16.02 -4.56 1.42
N TYR A 47 15.47 -3.92 0.38
CA TYR A 47 15.38 -4.44 -0.99
C TYR A 47 16.45 -3.84 -1.93
N GLY A 48 17.38 -3.07 -1.39
CA GLY A 48 18.47 -2.44 -2.14
C GLY A 48 18.06 -1.20 -2.93
N VAL A 49 16.96 -0.55 -2.57
CA VAL A 49 16.45 0.64 -3.27
C VAL A 49 16.92 1.90 -2.55
N GLU A 50 17.68 2.74 -3.25
CA GLU A 50 18.03 4.09 -2.78
C GLU A 50 16.86 5.08 -2.86
N GLY A 51 16.93 6.14 -2.05
CA GLY A 51 15.98 7.25 -2.11
C GLY A 51 14.69 7.01 -1.32
N MET A 52 14.62 5.91 -0.55
CA MET A 52 13.46 5.48 0.23
C MET A 52 13.50 5.90 1.71
N CYS A 53 14.47 6.74 2.10
CA CYS A 53 14.57 7.22 3.48
C CYS A 53 13.57 8.35 3.74
N VAL A 54 12.67 8.14 4.72
CA VAL A 54 11.62 9.09 5.11
C VAL A 54 12.03 10.01 6.27
N THR A 55 13.04 9.64 7.05
CA THR A 55 13.45 10.36 8.26
C THR A 55 13.71 11.84 7.96
N GLY A 56 12.98 12.73 8.65
CA GLY A 56 13.09 14.18 8.49
C GLY A 56 12.51 14.75 7.19
N ARG A 57 11.83 13.94 6.38
CA ARG A 57 11.24 14.35 5.09
C ARG A 57 9.71 14.37 5.14
N SER A 58 9.13 15.25 4.35
CA SER A 58 7.68 15.36 4.12
C SER A 58 7.32 15.74 2.68
N ASP A 59 8.33 16.11 1.89
CA ASP A 59 8.25 16.55 0.49
C ASP A 59 7.73 15.47 -0.47
N TYR A 60 7.80 14.20 -0.03
CA TYR A 60 7.37 13.03 -0.79
C TYR A 60 5.85 12.76 -0.73
N LYS A 61 5.09 13.49 0.09
CA LYS A 61 3.63 13.30 0.22
C LYS A 61 2.86 13.89 -0.95
N LYS A 62 3.24 13.52 -2.17
CA LYS A 62 2.68 13.99 -3.43
C LYS A 62 2.10 12.81 -4.20
N ILE A 63 0.93 13.02 -4.80
CA ILE A 63 0.33 12.04 -5.69
C ILE A 63 0.92 12.21 -7.07
N ILE A 64 1.58 11.17 -7.57
CA ILE A 64 2.21 11.17 -8.89
C ILE A 64 1.58 10.10 -9.78
N PRO A 65 1.69 10.20 -11.12
CA PRO A 65 1.30 9.11 -11.99
C PRO A 65 2.08 7.83 -11.66
N VAL A 66 1.36 6.73 -11.53
CA VAL A 66 1.92 5.38 -11.38
C VAL A 66 1.42 4.49 -12.52
N SER A 67 2.16 3.42 -12.83
CA SER A 67 1.77 2.51 -13.92
C SER A 67 0.46 1.79 -13.61
N ASP A 68 -0.31 1.45 -14.65
CA ASP A 68 -1.56 0.72 -14.48
C ASP A 68 -1.34 -0.67 -13.88
N GLU A 69 -0.19 -1.29 -14.19
CA GLU A 69 0.23 -2.54 -13.56
C GLU A 69 0.31 -2.41 -12.03
N MET A 70 0.89 -1.32 -11.51
CA MET A 70 1.01 -1.12 -10.07
C MET A 70 -0.33 -0.74 -9.42
N LYS A 71 -1.22 -0.07 -10.14
CA LYS A 71 -2.60 0.15 -9.68
C LYS A 71 -3.35 -1.17 -9.54
N GLN A 72 -3.21 -2.07 -10.51
CA GLN A 72 -3.79 -3.41 -10.45
C GLN A 72 -3.16 -4.27 -9.36
N HIS A 73 -1.85 -4.18 -9.17
CA HIS A 73 -1.14 -4.83 -8.06
C HIS A 73 -1.73 -4.47 -6.70
N VAL A 74 -1.97 -3.18 -6.45
CA VAL A 74 -2.63 -2.70 -5.23
C VAL A 74 -4.07 -3.23 -5.12
N LEU A 75 -4.83 -3.25 -6.21
CA LEU A 75 -6.20 -3.77 -6.21
C LEU A 75 -6.24 -5.27 -5.85
N GLN A 76 -5.30 -6.08 -6.36
CA GLN A 76 -5.25 -7.50 -6.06
C GLN A 76 -4.85 -7.79 -4.62
N ASP A 77 -3.97 -6.98 -4.04
CA ASP A 77 -3.64 -7.06 -2.61
C ASP A 77 -4.87 -6.77 -1.74
N VAL A 78 -5.63 -5.70 -2.08
CA VAL A 78 -6.89 -5.41 -1.40
C VAL A 78 -7.89 -6.57 -1.56
N LYS A 79 -8.06 -7.11 -2.77
CA LYS A 79 -8.92 -8.29 -2.97
C LYS A 79 -8.50 -9.45 -2.07
N THR A 80 -7.21 -9.75 -2.00
CA THR A 80 -6.66 -10.81 -1.15
C THR A 80 -7.00 -10.55 0.33
N ALA A 81 -6.81 -9.32 0.82
CA ALA A 81 -7.18 -8.94 2.19
C ALA A 81 -8.67 -9.19 2.51
N TYR A 82 -9.58 -8.89 1.59
CA TYR A 82 -11.02 -9.09 1.83
C TYR A 82 -11.47 -10.54 1.63
N TYR A 83 -11.08 -11.20 0.53
CA TYR A 83 -11.49 -12.57 0.24
C TYR A 83 -10.88 -13.59 1.20
N LYS A 84 -9.59 -13.43 1.54
CA LYS A 84 -8.86 -14.42 2.35
C LYS A 84 -8.90 -14.09 3.84
N TYR A 85 -8.82 -12.81 4.18
CA TYR A 85 -8.61 -12.34 5.56
C TYR A 85 -9.77 -11.51 6.11
N ASN A 86 -10.92 -11.50 5.44
CA ASN A 86 -12.12 -10.78 5.88
C ASN A 86 -11.85 -9.29 6.19
N GLY A 87 -11.04 -8.65 5.36
CA GLY A 87 -10.67 -7.24 5.49
C GLY A 87 -9.60 -6.96 6.55
N MET A 88 -8.97 -8.00 7.11
CA MET A 88 -7.74 -7.86 7.91
C MET A 88 -6.50 -8.02 7.04
N SER A 89 -5.36 -7.62 7.59
CA SER A 89 -4.07 -7.99 7.03
C SER A 89 -3.84 -9.49 7.22
N GLY A 90 -3.30 -10.15 6.21
CA GLY A 90 -2.83 -11.52 6.34
C GLY A 90 -1.58 -11.64 7.22
N ASP A 91 -1.34 -12.83 7.75
CA ASP A 91 -0.12 -13.20 8.49
C ASP A 91 0.82 -14.10 7.68
N ASN A 92 0.77 -14.02 6.34
CA ASN A 92 1.61 -14.83 5.45
C ASN A 92 2.83 -14.06 4.96
N GLU A 93 4.00 -14.32 5.57
CA GLU A 93 5.27 -13.65 5.24
C GLU A 93 5.62 -13.72 3.74
N ALA A 94 5.32 -14.83 3.06
CA ALA A 94 5.62 -14.98 1.63
C ALA A 94 4.76 -14.06 0.75
N GLU A 95 3.50 -13.83 1.11
CA GLU A 95 2.61 -12.90 0.40
C GLU A 95 3.07 -11.45 0.59
N TRP A 96 3.44 -11.10 1.82
CA TRP A 96 4.01 -9.79 2.15
C TRP A 96 5.29 -9.53 1.37
N ASP A 97 6.21 -10.49 1.38
CA ASP A 97 7.49 -10.36 0.69
C ASP A 97 7.29 -10.25 -0.82
N ALA A 98 6.38 -11.03 -1.42
CA ALA A 98 6.05 -10.93 -2.83
C ALA A 98 5.47 -9.56 -3.20
N TYR A 99 4.53 -9.03 -2.40
CA TYR A 99 3.92 -7.73 -2.62
C TYR A 99 4.96 -6.60 -2.57
N TYR A 100 5.80 -6.58 -1.53
CA TYR A 100 6.81 -5.55 -1.36
C TYR A 100 7.99 -5.70 -2.30
N ARG A 101 8.37 -6.93 -2.69
CA ARG A 101 9.40 -7.14 -3.72
C ARG A 101 9.01 -6.47 -5.02
N LYS A 102 7.77 -6.70 -5.49
CA LYS A 102 7.25 -6.07 -6.71
C LYS A 102 7.22 -4.54 -6.61
N ASN A 103 6.79 -3.99 -5.48
CA ASN A 103 6.85 -2.53 -5.25
C ASN A 103 8.28 -1.99 -5.37
N ASN A 104 9.25 -2.68 -4.79
CA ASN A 104 10.65 -2.24 -4.81
C ASN A 104 11.32 -2.39 -6.18
N GLU A 105 10.97 -3.43 -6.94
CA GLU A 105 11.38 -3.57 -8.34
C GLU A 105 10.83 -2.42 -9.19
N TYR A 106 9.55 -2.07 -8.99
CA TYR A 106 8.96 -0.89 -9.62
C TYR A 106 9.68 0.41 -9.26
N TYR A 107 10.00 0.65 -7.99
CA TYR A 107 10.71 1.87 -7.59
C TYR A 107 12.10 2.00 -8.22
N LYS A 108 12.78 0.88 -8.51
CA LYS A 108 14.08 0.90 -9.22
C LYS A 108 13.95 1.46 -10.65
N THR A 109 12.77 1.33 -11.27
CA THR A 109 12.50 1.90 -12.61
C THR A 109 12.27 3.41 -12.60
N LEU A 110 12.06 4.01 -11.43
CA LEU A 110 11.76 5.43 -11.27
C LEU A 110 13.02 6.23 -10.92
N LYS A 111 12.97 7.54 -11.22
CA LYS A 111 13.94 8.52 -10.71
C LYS A 111 13.94 8.52 -9.19
N LYS A 112 15.12 8.69 -8.57
CA LYS A 112 15.33 8.53 -7.12
C LYS A 112 14.40 9.42 -6.29
N GLU A 113 14.18 10.64 -6.75
CA GLU A 113 13.31 11.66 -6.15
C GLU A 113 11.82 11.30 -6.18
N ASP A 114 11.38 10.51 -7.17
CA ASP A 114 9.98 10.13 -7.35
C ASP A 114 9.60 8.86 -6.58
N ARG A 115 10.58 8.04 -6.17
CA ARG A 115 10.34 6.72 -5.55
C ARG A 115 9.49 6.79 -4.29
N LEU A 116 9.77 7.74 -3.40
CA LEU A 116 8.96 7.92 -2.18
C LEU A 116 7.56 8.45 -2.48
N SER A 117 7.42 9.32 -3.49
CA SER A 117 6.11 9.83 -3.93
C SER A 117 5.29 8.73 -4.61
N ALA A 118 5.94 7.82 -5.34
CA ALA A 118 5.31 6.62 -5.89
C ALA A 118 4.81 5.70 -4.77
N CYS A 119 5.65 5.42 -3.77
CA CYS A 119 5.29 4.64 -2.59
C CYS A 119 4.11 5.28 -1.84
N TRP A 120 4.15 6.60 -1.64
CA TRP A 120 3.05 7.35 -1.06
C TRP A 120 1.76 7.18 -1.87
N THR A 121 1.83 7.32 -3.19
CA THR A 121 0.69 7.17 -4.09
C THR A 121 0.06 5.78 -4.00
N LEU A 122 0.87 4.71 -4.07
CA LEU A 122 0.38 3.32 -3.96
C LEU A 122 -0.28 3.07 -2.59
N ASN A 123 0.28 3.64 -1.51
CA ASN A 123 -0.31 3.54 -0.18
C ASN A 123 -1.65 4.30 -0.08
N GLN A 124 -1.74 5.52 -0.62
CA GLN A 124 -3.02 6.25 -0.64
C GLN A 124 -4.08 5.51 -1.46
N LEU A 125 -3.69 4.93 -2.60
CA LEU A 125 -4.58 4.11 -3.42
C LEU A 125 -5.10 2.89 -2.64
N HIS A 126 -4.22 2.16 -1.95
CA HIS A 126 -4.60 1.01 -1.13
C HIS A 126 -5.62 1.41 -0.05
N LEU A 127 -5.35 2.49 0.69
CA LEU A 127 -6.23 3.01 1.73
C LEU A 127 -7.60 3.41 1.17
N GLU A 128 -7.63 4.09 0.03
CA GLU A 128 -8.87 4.54 -0.61
C GLU A 128 -9.73 3.37 -1.09
N ILE A 129 -9.13 2.39 -1.79
CA ILE A 129 -9.86 1.19 -2.26
C ILE A 129 -10.39 0.43 -1.05
N SER A 130 -9.56 0.18 -0.03
CA SER A 130 -9.99 -0.54 1.18
C SER A 130 -11.09 0.21 1.93
N GLY A 131 -10.99 1.54 2.02
CA GLY A 131 -12.03 2.38 2.61
C GLY A 131 -13.37 2.24 1.89
N LYS A 132 -13.37 2.30 0.55
CA LYS A 132 -14.59 2.11 -0.26
C LYS A 132 -15.18 0.71 -0.11
N VAL A 133 -14.36 -0.33 -0.13
CA VAL A 133 -14.81 -1.72 0.06
C VAL A 133 -15.42 -1.89 1.45
N THR A 134 -14.76 -1.41 2.50
CA THR A 134 -15.31 -1.43 3.87
C THR A 134 -16.65 -0.71 3.96
N SER A 135 -16.79 0.47 3.35
CA SER A 135 -18.06 1.22 3.34
C SER A 135 -19.16 0.43 2.65
N ALA A 136 -18.88 -0.10 1.45
CA ALA A 136 -19.85 -0.90 0.69
C ALA A 136 -20.26 -2.19 1.42
N ILE A 137 -19.34 -2.86 2.12
CA ILE A 137 -19.68 -4.02 2.96
C ILE A 137 -20.62 -3.58 4.09
N LYS A 138 -20.36 -2.46 4.77
CA LYS A 138 -21.19 -1.97 5.88
C LYS A 138 -22.58 -1.52 5.45
N GLU A 139 -22.72 -1.04 4.21
CA GLU A 139 -24.03 -0.72 3.61
C GLU A 139 -24.87 -1.98 3.40
N LYS A 140 -24.25 -3.07 2.94
CA LYS A 140 -24.92 -4.35 2.68
C LYS A 140 -25.08 -5.23 3.92
N VAL A 141 -24.15 -5.13 4.86
CA VAL A 141 -24.05 -5.94 6.08
C VAL A 141 -23.88 -5.00 7.27
N PRO A 142 -24.97 -4.40 7.77
CA PRO A 142 -24.92 -3.53 8.94
C PRO A 142 -24.30 -4.24 10.14
N GLY A 143 -23.36 -3.58 10.82
CA GLY A 143 -22.66 -4.15 11.99
C GLY A 143 -21.44 -5.03 11.66
N TRP A 144 -21.09 -5.18 10.38
CA TRP A 144 -19.83 -5.81 9.98
C TRP A 144 -18.60 -5.01 10.45
N SER A 145 -17.55 -5.72 10.84
CA SER A 145 -16.24 -5.19 11.20
C SER A 145 -15.15 -6.11 10.65
N ALA A 146 -13.96 -5.58 10.37
CA ALA A 146 -12.84 -6.37 9.87
C ALA A 146 -12.59 -7.61 10.74
N GLY A 147 -12.33 -8.74 10.07
CA GLY A 147 -12.14 -10.05 10.69
C GLY A 147 -13.44 -10.85 10.87
N LYS A 148 -14.62 -10.22 10.81
CA LYS A 148 -15.90 -10.95 10.76
C LYS A 148 -16.12 -11.50 9.36
N GLN A 149 -16.69 -12.70 9.27
CA GLN A 149 -17.04 -13.33 8.00
C GLN A 149 -17.89 -12.40 7.12
N ILE A 150 -17.49 -12.28 5.86
CA ILE A 150 -18.24 -11.55 4.84
C ILE A 150 -19.17 -12.55 4.14
N PRO A 151 -20.48 -12.28 4.01
CA PRO A 151 -21.39 -13.15 3.28
C PRO A 151 -20.95 -13.39 1.84
N ALA A 152 -21.18 -14.61 1.34
CA ALA A 152 -20.86 -14.97 -0.05
C ALA A 152 -21.56 -14.04 -1.05
N GLY A 153 -20.88 -13.71 -2.16
CA GLY A 153 -21.39 -12.84 -3.22
C GLY A 153 -21.31 -11.34 -2.94
N VAL A 154 -21.17 -10.89 -1.69
CA VAL A 154 -21.04 -9.46 -1.35
C VAL A 154 -19.79 -8.86 -1.96
N LEU A 155 -18.65 -9.56 -1.85
CA LEU A 155 -17.38 -9.09 -2.43
C LEU A 155 -17.41 -9.11 -3.95
N ASP A 156 -18.02 -10.13 -4.57
CA ASP A 156 -18.13 -10.22 -6.02
C ASP A 156 -18.90 -9.02 -6.57
N GLU A 157 -20.01 -8.65 -5.93
CA GLU A 157 -20.79 -7.48 -6.33
C GLU A 157 -19.99 -6.17 -6.19
N ILE A 158 -19.28 -6.00 -5.07
CA ILE A 158 -18.46 -4.79 -4.83
C ILE A 158 -17.32 -4.68 -5.84
N PHE A 159 -16.62 -5.77 -6.12
CA PHE A 159 -15.46 -5.78 -7.02
C PHE A 159 -15.83 -5.88 -8.50
N SER A 160 -17.05 -6.29 -8.84
CA SER A 160 -17.56 -6.27 -10.22
C SER A 160 -17.88 -4.85 -10.69
N ASN A 161 -18.01 -3.90 -9.78
CA ASN A 161 -18.10 -2.48 -10.13
C ASN A 161 -16.75 -2.00 -10.70
N GLY A 162 -16.63 -2.03 -12.03
CA GLY A 162 -15.39 -1.74 -12.78
C GLY A 162 -14.79 -0.36 -12.55
N ASN A 163 -15.52 0.56 -11.89
CA ASN A 163 -15.07 1.92 -11.62
C ASN A 163 -14.28 2.05 -10.30
N LEU A 164 -14.25 1.03 -9.43
CA LEU A 164 -13.64 1.13 -8.09
C LEU A 164 -12.20 1.66 -8.11
N LEU A 165 -11.37 1.12 -9.01
CA LEU A 165 -9.97 1.51 -9.14
C LEU A 165 -9.82 2.94 -9.66
N GLN A 166 -10.56 3.27 -10.73
CA GLN A 166 -10.52 4.59 -11.35
C GLN A 166 -11.04 5.67 -10.41
N ASP A 167 -12.16 5.41 -9.72
CA ASP A 167 -12.72 6.33 -8.75
C ASP A 167 -11.78 6.55 -7.57
N SER A 168 -11.06 5.51 -7.13
CA SER A 168 -10.08 5.63 -6.05
C SER A 168 -8.89 6.49 -6.48
N MET A 169 -8.40 6.29 -7.71
CA MET A 169 -7.37 7.16 -8.30
C MET A 169 -7.83 8.61 -8.43
N ASN A 170 -9.09 8.84 -8.83
CA ASN A 170 -9.67 10.17 -8.93
C ASN A 170 -9.76 10.84 -7.55
N THR A 171 -10.22 10.11 -6.51
CA THR A 171 -10.27 10.63 -5.14
C THR A 171 -8.89 11.08 -4.66
N ILE A 172 -7.88 10.20 -4.71
CA ILE A 172 -6.56 10.51 -4.15
C ILE A 172 -5.87 11.63 -4.92
N SER A 173 -6.11 11.74 -6.24
CA SER A 173 -5.55 12.81 -7.07
C SER A 173 -6.22 14.17 -6.85
N GLY A 174 -7.22 14.27 -5.96
CA GLY A 174 -8.00 15.49 -5.75
C GLY A 174 -8.94 15.83 -6.91
N LYS A 175 -9.06 14.95 -7.92
CA LYS A 175 -10.07 15.05 -8.96
C LYS A 175 -11.40 14.61 -8.37
N LYS A 176 -12.03 15.48 -7.58
CA LYS A 176 -13.46 15.33 -7.30
C LYS A 176 -14.17 15.25 -8.65
N ASN A 177 -14.92 14.17 -8.87
CA ASN A 177 -15.93 14.10 -9.91
C ASN A 177 -16.88 15.30 -9.68
N LEU A 178 -16.63 16.40 -10.38
CA LEU A 178 -17.55 17.53 -10.54
C LEU A 178 -18.70 17.05 -11.43
N ASN A 179 -19.52 16.15 -10.90
CA ASN A 179 -20.81 15.83 -11.48
C ASN A 179 -21.88 16.36 -10.53
N ILE A 180 -21.88 17.69 -10.39
CA ILE A 180 -23.08 18.41 -9.95
C ILE A 180 -23.98 18.41 -11.18
N LYS A 181 -24.97 17.51 -11.19
CA LYS A 181 -26.13 17.67 -12.06
C LYS A 181 -26.80 18.99 -11.65
N ILE A 182 -26.84 19.95 -12.58
CA ILE A 182 -27.77 21.08 -12.57
C ILE A 182 -29.09 20.56 -13.13
#